data_AF-A0A1G1T299-F1
#
_entry.id   AF-A0A1G1T299-F1
#
_cell.length_a   1.000
_cell.length_b   1.000
_cell.length_c   1.000
_cell.angle_alpha   90.00
_cell.angle_beta   90.00
_cell.angle_gamma   90.00
#
_symmetry.space_group_name_H-M   'P 1'
#
loop_
_entity.id
_entity.type
_entity.pdbx_description
1 polymer ?
#
loop_
_entity_poly.entity_id
_entity_poly.type
_entity_poly.pdbx_seq_one_letter_code
_entity_poly.pdbx_strand_id
1 'polypeptide(L)'
;MSDTNTEPPRAIGRINKVSKQGEAEGKFKHNYRLMNTPNADAERTGRLNQELINTDHRDYWTLANERIDEGIAKTARGKPRKVRDDQVRFVEFLLTASPEWFKRDEKGQAEDMRGSKWVTDNLDFLKNKYGEKNVVSFTLHQDEKTPHIHAVVVPLTSKGHLSADTLFNPITLKQLQTDYAKAMASHGLVRGVEGSRRQHLDMKQIYGRQDKTAAELSSELGKPVATQAAREIVLDKVPTLGYKSDEWRDKEQARINADLVRQVLEANERTEQANKRAQEAIQYAIANAGAQEQVEVLRRQLTISEGIKQGNFDQTRAERAQLDELAMRLAAGEETPKSILERGRAALDRAFEEVEQGRKNIDHLKEKADQADKKGEYERIAELRAPEKGLIAIAAKRQNELEANFRGFPGGAERLDKLDEQQAQEREDQNKKLADQAEKDKQDREQKLADQAKRELMRKLIAEDDKRLKDEQEARRVAQHELSVMDKAISHWKIYPGDLTACLIVPEGKAEAVEKALTIPGSSYASPMLVQGEPHRSDGLKAVYVHYEANFASKIGVHFSRIREIGGEVYEHTGMQARREQLQAQPQQKIQEREQEPTKSKGFNIGG
;
A
#
# COMPACT_ATOMS: atom_id res chain seq x y z
N MET A 1 -22.01 24.11 -29.74
CA MET A 1 -20.65 24.41 -30.21
C MET A 1 -19.71 24.28 -29.03
N SER A 2 -19.02 23.14 -28.89
CA SER A 2 -17.92 22.97 -27.95
C SER A 2 -16.90 22.03 -28.58
N ASP A 3 -16.42 22.43 -29.76
CA ASP A 3 -15.22 21.85 -30.37
C ASP A 3 -14.05 22.75 -29.99
N THR A 4 -13.33 22.36 -28.94
CA THR A 4 -11.90 22.65 -28.88
C THR A 4 -11.19 21.32 -28.99
N ASN A 5 -10.70 21.06 -30.21
CA ASN A 5 -9.86 19.94 -30.59
C ASN A 5 -8.47 20.05 -29.91
N THR A 6 -8.44 20.09 -28.58
CA THR A 6 -7.20 20.08 -27.80
C THR A 6 -6.75 18.64 -27.66
N GLU A 7 -5.56 18.33 -28.19
CA GLU A 7 -4.96 17.01 -28.02
C GLU A 7 -4.97 16.61 -26.53
N PRO A 8 -5.30 15.35 -26.20
CA PRO A 8 -5.29 14.89 -24.82
C PRO A 8 -3.89 15.02 -24.21
N PRO A 9 -3.78 15.42 -22.93
CA PRO A 9 -2.50 15.63 -22.27
C PRO A 9 -1.72 14.31 -22.18
N ARG A 10 -0.40 14.38 -22.38
CA ARG A 10 0.45 13.19 -22.50
C ARG A 10 1.22 12.91 -21.22
N ALA A 11 1.35 11.62 -20.89
CA ALA A 11 2.31 11.14 -19.90
C ALA A 11 3.73 11.18 -20.50
N ILE A 12 4.65 11.88 -19.84
CA ILE A 12 6.02 12.07 -20.32
C ILE A 12 6.96 11.35 -19.34
N GLY A 13 7.50 10.21 -19.78
CA GLY A 13 8.52 9.47 -19.06
C GLY A 13 9.77 9.34 -19.90
N ARG A 14 10.90 9.86 -19.44
CA ARG A 14 12.19 9.74 -20.12
C ARG A 14 13.22 9.14 -19.17
N ILE A 15 14.18 8.42 -19.74
CA ILE A 15 15.35 7.96 -19.01
C ILE A 15 16.66 8.58 -19.50
N ASN A 16 17.65 8.62 -18.62
CA ASN A 16 19.05 8.85 -18.95
C ASN A 16 19.93 7.83 -18.22
N LYS A 17 20.85 7.16 -18.93
CA LYS A 17 21.71 6.10 -18.38
C LYS A 17 23.02 6.72 -17.91
N VAL A 18 23.41 6.47 -16.66
CA VAL A 18 24.61 7.04 -16.06
C VAL A 18 25.62 5.95 -15.74
N SER A 19 26.80 6.02 -16.35
CA SER A 19 27.92 5.09 -16.11
C SER A 19 29.16 5.74 -15.50
N LYS A 20 29.22 7.09 -15.44
CA LYS A 20 30.39 7.83 -14.95
C LYS A 20 30.07 8.62 -13.69
N GLN A 21 31.01 8.63 -12.75
CA GLN A 21 30.86 9.34 -11.47
C GLN A 21 30.65 10.84 -11.65
N GLY A 22 31.43 11.51 -12.50
CA GLY A 22 31.28 12.95 -12.73
C GLY A 22 29.91 13.34 -13.30
N GLU A 23 29.28 12.48 -14.11
CA GLU A 23 27.92 12.70 -14.58
C GLU A 23 26.90 12.56 -13.44
N ALA A 24 27.09 11.56 -12.58
CA ALA A 24 26.26 11.36 -11.39
C ALA A 24 26.34 12.54 -10.42
N GLU A 25 27.53 13.06 -10.16
CA GLU A 25 27.75 14.24 -9.34
C GLU A 25 27.12 15.50 -9.94
N GLY A 26 27.19 15.67 -11.26
CA GLY A 26 26.53 16.77 -11.95
C GLY A 26 25.01 16.73 -11.79
N LYS A 27 24.40 15.54 -11.97
CA LYS A 27 22.96 15.33 -11.76
C LYS A 27 22.54 15.56 -10.31
N PHE A 28 23.32 15.03 -9.36
CA PHE A 28 23.10 15.25 -7.94
C PHE A 28 23.14 16.74 -7.59
N LYS A 29 24.18 17.47 -8.01
CA LYS A 29 24.29 18.91 -7.75
C LYS A 29 23.17 19.71 -8.41
N HIS A 30 22.75 19.34 -9.62
CA HIS A 30 21.63 19.97 -10.29
C HIS A 30 20.30 19.72 -9.56
N ASN A 31 20.01 18.47 -9.19
CA ASN A 31 18.72 18.11 -8.59
C ASN A 31 18.57 18.70 -7.18
N TYR A 32 19.63 18.71 -6.38
CA TYR A 32 19.63 19.35 -5.05
C TYR A 32 19.98 20.85 -5.08
N ARG A 33 20.01 21.48 -6.26
CA ARG A 33 20.30 22.92 -6.45
C ARG A 33 21.61 23.38 -5.78
N LEU A 34 22.61 22.51 -5.72
CA LEU A 34 23.96 22.81 -5.21
C LEU A 34 24.83 23.54 -6.26
N MET A 35 24.28 23.79 -7.44
CA MET A 35 24.88 24.59 -8.51
C MET A 35 23.86 25.56 -9.09
N ASN A 36 24.35 26.65 -9.69
CA ASN A 36 23.49 27.66 -10.29
C ASN A 36 22.62 27.04 -11.40
N THR A 37 21.31 27.14 -11.24
CA THR A 37 20.29 26.61 -12.16
C THR A 37 19.37 27.77 -12.55
N PRO A 38 19.66 28.50 -13.64
CA PRO A 38 19.01 29.79 -13.94
C PRO A 38 17.48 29.75 -14.13
N ASN A 39 16.93 28.58 -14.43
CA ASN A 39 15.49 28.38 -14.64
C ASN A 39 14.73 27.99 -13.35
N ALA A 40 15.44 27.75 -12.24
CA ALA A 40 14.84 27.39 -10.97
C ALA A 40 14.62 28.65 -10.11
N ASP A 41 13.42 28.77 -9.56
CA ASP A 41 13.06 29.83 -8.63
C ASP A 41 13.51 29.48 -7.19
N ALA A 42 14.54 30.19 -6.71
CA ALA A 42 15.16 29.94 -5.41
C ALA A 42 14.20 30.10 -4.23
N GLU A 43 13.18 30.98 -4.33
CA GLU A 43 12.18 31.14 -3.26
C GLU A 43 11.24 29.94 -3.16
N ARG A 44 11.11 29.17 -4.25
CA ARG A 44 10.25 27.99 -4.34
C ARG A 44 10.95 26.71 -4.02
N THR A 45 12.24 26.59 -4.33
CA THR A 45 13.05 25.38 -4.09
C THR A 45 12.85 24.85 -2.67
N GLY A 46 13.15 25.66 -1.64
CA GLY A 46 13.07 25.20 -0.25
C GLY A 46 11.64 25.00 0.27
N ARG A 47 10.64 25.52 -0.43
CA ARG A 47 9.23 25.46 0.01
C ARG A 47 8.44 24.35 -0.67
N LEU A 48 8.72 24.05 -1.94
CA LEU A 48 7.86 23.22 -2.80
C LEU A 48 8.54 21.97 -3.35
N ASN A 49 9.87 21.95 -3.47
CA ASN A 49 10.54 20.71 -3.84
C ASN A 49 10.40 19.71 -2.69
N GLN A 50 10.29 18.42 -3.03
CA GLN A 50 10.06 17.39 -2.03
C GLN A 50 10.84 16.12 -2.38
N GLU A 51 11.71 15.71 -1.47
CA GLU A 51 12.41 14.43 -1.48
C GLU A 51 11.54 13.38 -0.77
N LEU A 52 11.12 12.34 -1.50
CA LEU A 52 10.40 11.21 -0.92
C LEU A 52 11.34 10.05 -0.59
N ILE A 53 12.45 9.94 -1.31
CA ILE A 53 13.54 8.98 -1.07
C ILE A 53 14.85 9.74 -1.19
N ASN A 54 15.82 9.41 -0.31
CA ASN A 54 17.10 10.11 -0.14
C ASN A 54 16.96 11.52 0.47
N THR A 55 16.26 11.60 1.60
CA THR A 55 16.08 12.85 2.39
C THR A 55 17.37 13.38 3.00
N ASP A 56 18.37 12.52 3.20
CA ASP A 56 19.67 12.90 3.76
C ASP A 56 20.62 13.49 2.70
N HIS A 57 20.14 13.66 1.46
CA HIS A 57 20.88 14.23 0.33
C HIS A 57 22.22 13.51 0.09
N ARG A 58 22.22 12.17 0.18
CA ARG A 58 23.40 11.36 -0.12
C ARG A 58 23.66 11.36 -1.61
N ASP A 59 24.92 11.27 -1.99
CA ASP A 59 25.29 11.31 -3.40
C ASP A 59 24.77 10.08 -4.17
N TYR A 60 24.31 10.29 -5.39
CA TYR A 60 23.68 9.23 -6.19
C TYR A 60 24.65 8.10 -6.56
N TRP A 61 25.94 8.40 -6.66
CA TRP A 61 26.95 7.40 -7.02
C TRP A 61 27.17 6.39 -5.90
N THR A 62 27.35 6.88 -4.66
CA THR A 62 27.46 6.06 -3.45
C THR A 62 26.19 5.24 -3.25
N LEU A 63 25.01 5.85 -3.31
CA LEU A 63 23.73 5.12 -3.16
C LEU A 63 23.57 4.00 -4.18
N ALA A 64 23.90 4.27 -5.46
CA ALA A 64 23.83 3.26 -6.49
C ALA A 64 24.82 2.12 -6.23
N ASN A 65 26.07 2.42 -5.85
CA ASN A 65 27.09 1.41 -5.57
C ASN A 65 26.74 0.57 -4.33
N GLU A 66 26.28 1.18 -3.24
CA GLU A 66 25.82 0.45 -2.05
C GLU A 66 24.70 -0.53 -2.41
N ARG A 67 23.70 -0.05 -3.15
CA ARG A 67 22.59 -0.90 -3.59
C ARG A 67 23.07 -2.03 -4.51
N ILE A 68 24.05 -1.78 -5.38
CA ILE A 68 24.68 -2.80 -6.23
C ILE A 68 25.39 -3.82 -5.35
N ASP A 69 26.22 -3.40 -4.42
CA ASP A 69 27.00 -4.29 -3.55
C ASP A 69 26.12 -5.19 -2.69
N GLU A 70 24.98 -4.67 -2.21
CA GLU A 70 23.96 -5.45 -1.49
C GLU A 70 23.28 -6.52 -2.35
N GLY A 71 23.02 -6.21 -3.63
CA GLY A 71 22.15 -7.01 -4.48
C GLY A 71 22.85 -7.84 -5.55
N ILE A 72 24.13 -7.60 -5.80
CA ILE A 72 24.83 -8.22 -6.92
C ILE A 72 25.05 -9.71 -6.66
N ALA A 73 24.78 -10.50 -7.70
CA ALA A 73 24.93 -11.95 -7.63
C ALA A 73 26.38 -12.33 -7.33
N LYS A 74 26.54 -13.40 -6.54
CA LYS A 74 27.84 -14.00 -6.25
C LYS A 74 28.21 -15.00 -7.34
N THR A 75 29.50 -15.12 -7.62
CA THR A 75 30.08 -16.16 -8.47
C THR A 75 29.95 -17.53 -7.81
N ALA A 76 30.20 -18.60 -8.57
CA ALA A 76 30.23 -19.97 -8.03
C ALA A 76 31.21 -20.16 -6.86
N ARG A 77 32.20 -19.26 -6.72
CA ARG A 77 33.19 -19.23 -5.62
C ARG A 77 32.75 -18.33 -4.45
N GLY A 78 31.49 -17.90 -4.40
CA GLY A 78 30.94 -17.05 -3.33
C GLY A 78 31.35 -15.58 -3.35
N LYS A 79 32.19 -15.14 -4.30
CA LYS A 79 32.61 -13.74 -4.43
C LYS A 79 31.59 -12.90 -5.19
N PRO A 80 31.29 -11.64 -4.80
CA PRO A 80 30.46 -10.73 -5.58
C PRO A 80 30.98 -10.61 -7.02
N ARG A 81 30.06 -10.52 -7.99
CA ARG A 81 30.46 -10.31 -9.39
C ARG A 81 31.10 -8.92 -9.55
N LYS A 82 32.18 -8.87 -10.32
CA LYS A 82 32.88 -7.63 -10.63
C LYS A 82 31.99 -6.73 -11.49
N VAL A 83 31.75 -5.51 -11.04
CA VAL A 83 31.14 -4.44 -11.81
C VAL A 83 32.23 -3.80 -12.68
N ARG A 84 31.98 -3.66 -13.98
CA ARG A 84 32.92 -3.00 -14.91
C ARG A 84 32.79 -1.48 -14.81
N ASP A 85 33.83 -0.76 -15.19
CA ASP A 85 33.85 0.71 -15.24
C ASP A 85 32.87 1.29 -16.27
N ASP A 86 32.65 0.59 -17.38
CA ASP A 86 31.71 0.99 -18.45
C ASP A 86 30.22 0.75 -18.12
N GLN A 87 29.93 -0.05 -17.10
CA GLN A 87 28.56 -0.44 -16.77
C GLN A 87 27.75 0.73 -16.21
N VAL A 88 26.52 0.87 -16.70
CA VAL A 88 25.54 1.81 -16.17
C VAL A 88 25.26 1.49 -14.71
N ARG A 89 25.56 2.45 -13.81
CA ARG A 89 25.33 2.34 -12.36
C ARG A 89 23.88 2.59 -12.01
N PHE A 90 23.28 3.59 -12.63
CA PHE A 90 21.86 3.91 -12.45
C PHE A 90 21.26 4.52 -13.71
N VAL A 91 19.94 4.55 -13.71
CA VAL A 91 19.13 5.20 -14.72
C VAL A 91 18.31 6.29 -14.04
N GLU A 92 18.50 7.53 -14.47
CA GLU A 92 17.69 8.66 -14.02
C GLU A 92 16.42 8.72 -14.86
N PHE A 93 15.28 8.73 -14.19
CA PHE A 93 13.97 8.96 -14.76
C PHE A 93 13.58 10.42 -14.60
N LEU A 94 13.12 11.02 -15.69
CA LEU A 94 12.37 12.27 -15.70
C LEU A 94 10.90 11.92 -15.97
N LEU A 95 10.04 12.12 -14.97
CA LEU A 95 8.61 11.85 -15.05
C LEU A 95 7.84 13.17 -14.92
N THR A 96 7.01 13.48 -15.92
CA THR A 96 6.18 14.68 -15.95
C THR A 96 4.96 14.44 -16.85
N ALA A 97 4.16 15.48 -17.06
CA ALA A 97 3.02 15.49 -17.96
C ALA A 97 3.11 16.68 -18.91
N SER A 98 2.24 16.69 -19.91
CA SER A 98 1.90 17.88 -20.70
C SER A 98 1.75 19.13 -19.81
N PRO A 99 2.39 20.28 -20.11
CA PRO A 99 2.31 21.49 -19.29
C PRO A 99 0.88 21.98 -19.00
N GLU A 100 -0.04 21.76 -19.94
CA GLU A 100 -1.47 22.09 -19.88
C GLU A 100 -2.28 21.21 -18.93
N TRP A 101 -1.73 20.05 -18.52
CA TRP A 101 -2.37 19.18 -17.54
C TRP A 101 -2.28 19.73 -16.12
N PHE A 102 -1.20 20.46 -15.81
CA PHE A 102 -1.01 21.08 -14.51
C PHE A 102 -1.88 22.33 -14.41
N LYS A 103 -2.78 22.34 -13.43
CA LYS A 103 -3.55 23.53 -13.08
C LYS A 103 -2.61 24.65 -12.66
N ARG A 104 -2.91 25.88 -13.08
CA ARG A 104 -2.09 27.05 -12.83
C ARG A 104 -2.88 28.16 -12.18
N ASP A 105 -2.23 28.90 -11.30
CA ASP A 105 -2.78 30.10 -10.67
C ASP A 105 -2.79 31.30 -11.65
N GLU A 106 -3.34 32.43 -11.19
CA GLU A 106 -3.41 33.68 -11.96
C GLU A 106 -2.03 34.23 -12.38
N LYS A 107 -0.96 33.79 -11.71
CA LYS A 107 0.44 34.14 -12.02
C LYS A 107 1.09 33.14 -12.97
N GLY A 108 0.33 32.17 -13.48
CA GLY A 108 0.81 31.12 -14.39
C GLY A 108 1.63 30.02 -13.71
N GLN A 109 1.65 29.97 -12.37
CA GLN A 109 2.40 28.98 -11.61
C GLN A 109 1.58 27.73 -11.40
N ALA A 110 2.21 26.55 -11.57
CA ALA A 110 1.53 25.28 -11.32
C ALA A 110 1.13 25.16 -9.84
N GLU A 111 -0.06 24.60 -9.59
CA GLU A 111 -0.53 24.21 -8.27
C GLU A 111 0.47 23.25 -7.60
N ASP A 112 0.49 23.27 -6.26
CA ASP A 112 1.37 22.41 -5.47
C ASP A 112 0.97 20.93 -5.58
N MET A 113 1.90 20.12 -6.11
CA MET A 113 1.73 18.70 -6.36
C MET A 113 2.13 17.81 -5.18
N ARG A 114 2.64 18.37 -4.08
CA ARG A 114 3.03 17.58 -2.89
C ARG A 114 1.83 16.84 -2.32
N GLY A 115 2.03 15.56 -2.01
CA GLY A 115 0.96 14.68 -1.50
C GLY A 115 -0.13 14.34 -2.53
N SER A 116 0.00 14.78 -3.78
CA SER A 116 -0.95 14.40 -4.83
C SER A 116 -0.85 12.91 -5.16
N LYS A 117 -1.99 12.32 -5.56
CA LYS A 117 -2.03 10.93 -6.00
C LYS A 117 -1.12 10.66 -7.21
N TRP A 118 -0.90 11.66 -8.07
CA TRP A 118 0.02 11.55 -9.19
C TRP A 118 1.46 11.28 -8.74
N VAL A 119 1.94 11.95 -7.69
CA VAL A 119 3.29 11.72 -7.15
C VAL A 119 3.41 10.32 -6.58
N THR A 120 2.42 9.88 -5.79
CA THR A 120 2.39 8.53 -5.21
C THR A 120 2.34 7.45 -6.30
N ASP A 121 1.48 7.59 -7.30
CA ASP A 121 1.34 6.61 -8.39
C ASP A 121 2.62 6.52 -9.24
N ASN A 122 3.36 7.63 -9.41
CA ASN A 122 4.68 7.61 -10.07
C ASN A 122 5.72 6.84 -9.26
N LEU A 123 5.75 7.05 -7.94
CA LEU A 123 6.64 6.31 -7.05
C LEU A 123 6.31 4.82 -7.06
N ASP A 124 5.04 4.47 -6.92
CA ASP A 124 4.56 3.09 -6.93
C ASP A 124 4.82 2.41 -8.26
N PHE A 125 4.65 3.11 -9.40
CA PHE A 125 5.00 2.59 -10.71
C PHE A 125 6.46 2.15 -10.79
N LEU A 126 7.39 3.00 -10.31
CA LEU A 126 8.82 2.67 -10.31
C LEU A 126 9.14 1.52 -9.35
N LYS A 127 8.60 1.56 -8.12
CA LYS A 127 8.80 0.50 -7.11
C LYS A 127 8.28 -0.85 -7.60
N ASN A 128 7.09 -0.89 -8.18
CA ASN A 128 6.47 -2.12 -8.67
C ASN A 128 7.21 -2.68 -9.88
N LYS A 129 7.67 -1.83 -10.79
CA LYS A 129 8.31 -2.26 -12.03
C LYS A 129 9.77 -2.65 -11.87
N TYR A 130 10.52 -1.91 -11.04
CA TYR A 130 11.96 -2.10 -10.91
C TYR A 130 12.38 -2.65 -9.55
N GLY A 131 11.47 -2.75 -8.59
CA GLY A 131 11.72 -3.20 -7.22
C GLY A 131 11.97 -2.02 -6.28
N GLU A 132 11.34 -2.04 -5.11
CA GLU A 132 11.40 -0.93 -4.15
C GLU A 132 12.83 -0.53 -3.76
N LYS A 133 13.67 -1.52 -3.43
CA LYS A 133 15.08 -1.27 -3.07
C LYS A 133 15.91 -0.71 -4.22
N ASN A 134 15.48 -0.89 -5.48
CA ASN A 134 16.21 -0.39 -6.63
C ASN A 134 15.94 1.08 -6.92
N VAL A 135 14.89 1.68 -6.33
CA VAL A 135 14.62 3.11 -6.41
C VAL A 135 15.33 3.79 -5.25
N VAL A 136 16.51 4.38 -5.52
CA VAL A 136 17.41 4.89 -4.48
C VAL A 136 17.27 6.39 -4.22
N SER A 137 16.61 7.12 -5.11
CA SER A 137 16.25 8.54 -4.93
C SER A 137 14.97 8.85 -5.67
N PHE A 138 14.15 9.75 -5.11
CA PHE A 138 12.94 10.23 -5.75
C PHE A 138 12.64 11.64 -5.25
N THR A 139 12.72 12.61 -6.15
CA THR A 139 12.61 14.03 -5.83
C THR A 139 11.62 14.70 -6.79
N LEU A 140 10.63 15.38 -6.23
CA LEU A 140 9.69 16.24 -6.95
C LEU A 140 10.26 17.66 -7.02
N HIS A 141 10.40 18.20 -8.22
CA HIS A 141 10.73 19.60 -8.45
C HIS A 141 9.50 20.38 -8.91
N GLN A 142 9.29 21.54 -8.30
CA GLN A 142 8.20 22.47 -8.60
C GLN A 142 8.66 23.92 -8.68
N ASP A 143 9.98 24.13 -8.60
CA ASP A 143 10.64 25.42 -8.72
C ASP A 143 10.91 25.82 -10.17
N GLU A 144 10.58 24.96 -11.13
CA GLU A 144 10.66 25.22 -12.58
C GLU A 144 9.26 25.40 -13.21
N LYS A 145 9.21 25.72 -14.51
CA LYS A 145 7.97 26.02 -15.25
C LYS A 145 6.90 24.92 -15.17
N THR A 146 7.33 23.65 -15.17
CA THR A 146 6.44 22.49 -15.14
C THR A 146 6.91 21.53 -14.05
N PRO A 147 6.03 21.13 -13.11
CA PRO A 147 6.37 20.14 -12.11
C PRO A 147 6.86 18.84 -12.74
N HIS A 148 7.96 18.30 -12.23
CA HIS A 148 8.54 17.08 -12.75
C HIS A 148 9.30 16.34 -11.64
N ILE A 149 9.41 15.03 -11.81
CA ILE A 149 10.07 14.14 -10.86
C ILE A 149 11.37 13.65 -11.46
N HIS A 150 12.44 13.74 -10.67
CA HIS A 150 13.69 13.01 -10.91
C HIS A 150 13.74 11.80 -9.99
N ALA A 151 13.88 10.61 -10.58
CA ALA A 151 14.04 9.39 -9.81
C ALA A 151 15.26 8.60 -10.27
N VAL A 152 16.01 8.05 -9.31
CA VAL A 152 17.23 7.28 -9.59
C VAL A 152 16.94 5.81 -9.36
N VAL A 153 17.08 5.01 -10.43
CA VAL A 153 16.80 3.57 -10.41
C VAL A 153 18.07 2.79 -10.75
N VAL A 154 18.47 1.87 -9.87
CA VAL A 154 19.58 0.95 -10.12
C VAL A 154 19.09 -0.20 -11.01
N PRO A 155 19.70 -0.46 -12.19
CA PRO A 155 19.25 -1.46 -13.14
C PRO A 155 19.68 -2.88 -12.73
N LEU A 156 19.32 -3.28 -11.51
CA LEU A 156 19.61 -4.59 -10.96
C LEU A 156 18.42 -5.54 -11.21
N THR A 157 18.67 -6.62 -11.93
CA THR A 157 17.66 -7.66 -12.21
C THR A 157 17.33 -8.48 -10.96
N SER A 158 16.20 -9.20 -10.98
CA SER A 158 15.80 -10.13 -9.90
C SER A 158 16.83 -11.24 -9.64
N LYS A 159 17.66 -11.57 -10.63
CA LYS A 159 18.78 -12.53 -10.51
C LYS A 159 20.06 -11.88 -9.96
N GLY A 160 20.03 -10.62 -9.54
CA GLY A 160 21.19 -9.88 -9.03
C GLY A 160 22.21 -9.48 -10.11
N HIS A 161 21.83 -9.42 -11.39
CA HIS A 161 22.71 -8.91 -12.44
C HIS A 161 22.46 -7.42 -12.66
N LEU A 162 23.52 -6.61 -12.66
CA LEU A 162 23.46 -5.21 -13.09
C LEU A 162 23.43 -5.15 -14.62
N SER A 163 22.27 -4.83 -15.21
CA SER A 163 22.10 -4.83 -16.66
C SER A 163 21.07 -3.81 -17.14
N ALA A 164 21.55 -2.62 -17.47
CA ALA A 164 20.73 -1.61 -18.15
C ALA A 164 20.38 -2.03 -19.59
N ASP A 165 21.17 -2.87 -20.24
CA ASP A 165 20.86 -3.32 -21.61
C ASP A 165 19.69 -4.30 -21.64
N THR A 166 19.54 -5.12 -20.60
CA THR A 166 18.38 -6.01 -20.50
C THR A 166 17.12 -5.25 -20.11
N LEU A 167 17.22 -4.32 -19.15
CA LEU A 167 16.08 -3.60 -18.60
C LEU A 167 15.64 -2.38 -19.42
N PHE A 168 16.55 -1.79 -20.20
CA PHE A 168 16.37 -0.54 -20.94
C PHE A 168 16.96 -0.63 -22.37
N ASN A 169 16.56 -1.65 -23.12
CA ASN A 169 16.75 -1.79 -24.57
C ASN A 169 15.58 -1.18 -25.36
N PRO A 170 15.68 -1.03 -26.70
CA PRO A 170 14.62 -0.44 -27.52
C PRO A 170 13.24 -1.09 -27.33
N ILE A 171 13.16 -2.41 -27.16
CA ILE A 171 11.90 -3.14 -26.96
C ILE A 171 11.28 -2.77 -25.60
N THR A 172 12.07 -2.89 -24.53
CA THR A 172 11.62 -2.58 -23.17
C THR A 172 11.32 -1.09 -22.98
N LEU A 173 12.02 -0.19 -23.66
CA LEU A 173 11.71 1.25 -23.65
C LEU A 173 10.40 1.57 -24.38
N LYS A 174 10.13 0.91 -25.51
CA LYS A 174 8.82 1.02 -26.19
C LYS A 174 7.69 0.54 -25.27
N GLN A 175 7.91 -0.58 -24.58
CA GLN A 175 6.97 -1.12 -23.61
C GLN A 175 6.83 -0.21 -22.38
N LEU A 176 7.92 0.40 -21.92
CA LEU A 176 7.93 1.37 -20.82
C LEU A 176 6.99 2.54 -21.10
N GLN A 177 7.02 3.12 -22.31
CA GLN A 177 6.09 4.20 -22.69
C GLN A 177 4.62 3.75 -22.60
N THR A 178 4.33 2.53 -23.04
CA THR A 178 2.98 1.96 -22.98
C THR A 178 2.54 1.68 -21.54
N ASP A 179 3.39 1.05 -20.74
CA ASP A 179 3.07 0.72 -19.35
C ASP A 179 2.94 1.97 -18.48
N TYR A 180 3.80 2.96 -18.69
CA TYR A 180 3.76 4.23 -17.97
C TYR A 180 2.48 5.00 -18.29
N ALA A 181 2.08 5.06 -19.58
CA ALA A 181 0.80 5.66 -19.97
C ALA A 181 -0.40 4.93 -19.33
N LYS A 182 -0.36 3.59 -19.24
CA LYS A 182 -1.41 2.82 -18.54
C LYS A 182 -1.46 3.16 -17.05
N ALA A 183 -0.30 3.23 -16.38
CA ALA A 183 -0.24 3.59 -14.97
C ALA A 183 -0.77 5.00 -14.69
N MET A 184 -0.58 5.92 -15.65
CA MET A 184 -1.02 7.31 -15.54
C MET A 184 -2.42 7.58 -16.12
N ALA A 185 -3.10 6.57 -16.65
CA ALA A 185 -4.40 6.73 -17.31
C ALA A 185 -5.49 7.28 -16.38
N SER A 186 -5.46 6.92 -15.10
CA SER A 186 -6.39 7.44 -14.08
C SER A 186 -6.28 8.95 -13.87
N HIS A 187 -5.16 9.55 -14.28
CA HIS A 187 -4.91 10.99 -14.23
C HIS A 187 -5.37 11.70 -15.52
N GLY A 188 -5.99 10.98 -16.47
CA GLY A 188 -6.38 11.51 -17.77
C GLY A 188 -5.21 11.69 -18.75
N LEU A 189 -4.04 11.11 -18.44
CA LEU A 189 -2.85 11.21 -19.27
C LEU A 189 -2.81 10.07 -20.29
N VAL A 190 -2.49 10.39 -21.54
CA VAL A 190 -2.39 9.42 -22.63
C VAL A 190 -0.95 9.14 -23.04
N ARG A 191 -0.76 8.06 -23.79
CA ARG A 191 0.54 7.69 -24.34
C ARG A 191 1.01 8.70 -25.40
N GLY A 192 2.32 8.95 -25.45
CA GLY A 192 2.93 9.62 -26.59
C GLY A 192 2.72 8.85 -27.92
N VAL A 193 2.89 9.56 -29.04
CA VAL A 193 2.69 8.99 -30.39
C VAL A 193 3.67 7.83 -30.62
N GLU A 194 3.14 6.65 -30.96
CA GLU A 194 3.96 5.49 -31.27
C GLU A 194 4.73 5.68 -32.58
N GLY A 195 6.05 5.44 -32.56
CA GLY A 195 6.87 5.61 -33.76
C GLY A 195 7.19 7.06 -34.12
N SER A 196 6.96 8.02 -33.19
CA SER A 196 7.40 9.41 -33.36
C SER A 196 8.89 9.49 -33.73
N ARG A 197 9.21 10.40 -34.65
CA ARG A 197 10.58 10.71 -35.10
C ARG A 197 11.21 11.87 -34.35
N ARG A 198 10.51 12.43 -33.35
CA ARG A 198 10.95 13.60 -32.62
C ARG A 198 12.28 13.29 -31.93
N GLN A 199 13.32 14.01 -32.33
CA GLN A 199 14.59 13.95 -31.62
C GLN A 199 14.46 14.72 -30.31
N HIS A 200 14.98 14.13 -29.23
CA HIS A 200 15.09 14.85 -27.97
C HIS A 200 16.02 16.04 -28.17
N LEU A 201 15.52 17.24 -27.88
CA LEU A 201 16.29 18.47 -27.87
C LEU A 201 16.73 18.74 -26.44
N ASP A 202 18.01 19.07 -26.28
CA ASP A 202 18.52 19.53 -25.00
C ASP A 202 17.81 20.83 -24.58
N MET A 203 17.61 21.03 -23.28
CA MET A 203 16.90 22.19 -22.73
C MET A 203 17.54 23.50 -23.19
N LYS A 204 18.87 23.55 -23.29
CA LYS A 204 19.62 24.70 -23.85
C LYS A 204 19.26 24.99 -25.32
N GLN A 205 18.98 23.95 -26.11
CA GLN A 205 18.55 24.08 -27.51
C GLN A 205 17.08 24.50 -27.60
N ILE A 206 16.24 24.05 -26.64
CA ILE A 206 14.84 24.48 -26.54
C ILE A 206 14.79 25.97 -26.22
N TYR A 207 15.51 26.46 -25.21
CA TYR A 207 15.59 27.90 -24.91
C TYR A 207 16.21 28.69 -26.07
N GLY A 208 17.31 28.22 -26.67
CA GLY A 208 17.90 28.89 -27.82
C GLY A 208 16.99 28.96 -29.06
N ARG A 209 16.06 28.01 -29.22
CA ARG A 209 15.02 28.06 -30.26
C ARG A 209 13.84 28.92 -29.83
N GLN A 210 13.38 28.82 -28.59
CA GLN A 210 12.31 29.65 -28.04
C GLN A 210 12.71 31.11 -28.01
N ASP A 211 13.94 31.48 -27.68
CA ASP A 211 14.44 32.85 -27.69
C ASP A 211 14.58 33.39 -29.10
N LYS A 212 15.01 32.56 -30.06
CA LYS A 212 15.05 32.94 -31.49
C LYS A 212 13.65 33.12 -32.06
N THR A 213 12.77 32.14 -31.85
CA THR A 213 11.38 32.20 -32.32
C THR A 213 10.60 33.29 -31.58
N ALA A 214 10.83 33.51 -30.28
CA ALA A 214 10.22 34.61 -29.54
C ALA A 214 10.81 35.96 -29.94
N ALA A 215 12.09 36.07 -30.29
CA ALA A 215 12.67 37.31 -30.82
C ALA A 215 12.18 37.60 -32.24
N GLU A 216 12.05 36.59 -33.10
CA GLU A 216 11.47 36.68 -34.45
C GLU A 216 9.97 37.03 -34.38
N LEU A 217 9.20 36.37 -33.52
CA LEU A 217 7.78 36.68 -33.29
C LEU A 217 7.58 38.03 -32.58
N SER A 218 8.41 38.39 -31.60
CA SER A 218 8.34 39.72 -30.94
C SER A 218 8.78 40.85 -31.86
N SER A 219 9.51 40.54 -32.92
CA SER A 219 9.82 41.49 -34.00
C SER A 219 8.63 41.71 -34.94
N GLU A 220 7.68 40.78 -35.02
CA GLU A 220 6.44 40.91 -35.82
C GLU A 220 5.26 41.49 -35.03
N LEU A 221 5.28 41.39 -33.70
CA LEU A 221 4.27 42.00 -32.83
C LEU A 221 4.50 43.52 -32.72
N GLY A 222 3.45 44.29 -32.99
CA GLY A 222 3.50 45.75 -32.84
C GLY A 222 3.68 46.15 -31.37
N LYS A 223 4.64 47.04 -31.08
CA LYS A 223 4.80 47.62 -29.74
C LYS A 223 3.61 48.56 -29.48
N PRO A 224 2.96 48.50 -28.30
CA PRO A 224 1.91 49.46 -27.96
C PRO A 224 2.47 50.87 -28.02
N VAL A 225 1.70 51.80 -28.58
CA VAL A 225 2.05 53.22 -28.58
C VAL A 225 1.88 53.70 -27.14
N ALA A 226 2.98 54.07 -26.49
CA ALA A 226 2.97 54.57 -25.12
C ALA A 226 2.12 55.85 -25.05
N THR A 227 1.08 55.86 -24.21
CA THR A 227 0.20 57.03 -23.99
C THR A 227 0.97 58.26 -23.52
N GLN A 228 2.12 58.08 -22.88
CA GLN A 228 3.02 59.17 -22.44
C GLN A 228 3.80 59.83 -23.61
N ALA A 229 3.87 59.21 -24.79
CA ALA A 229 4.53 59.77 -25.96
C ALA A 229 3.61 60.68 -26.80
N ALA A 230 2.30 60.66 -26.53
CA ALA A 230 1.39 61.70 -27.02
C ALA A 230 1.67 62.98 -26.21
N ARG A 231 2.60 63.80 -26.71
CA ARG A 231 2.86 65.13 -26.14
C ARG A 231 1.53 65.89 -26.12
N GLU A 232 1.17 66.42 -24.95
CA GLU A 232 0.00 67.30 -24.82
C GLU A 232 0.13 68.42 -25.86
N ILE A 233 -0.83 68.52 -26.77
CA ILE A 233 -0.81 69.58 -27.79
C ILE A 233 -1.28 70.84 -27.07
N VAL A 234 -0.40 71.84 -26.99
CA VAL A 234 -0.71 73.15 -26.42
C VAL A 234 -0.94 74.13 -27.57
N LEU A 235 -2.13 74.75 -27.60
CA LEU A 235 -2.47 75.72 -28.65
C LEU A 235 -1.92 77.12 -28.30
N ASP A 236 -1.23 77.74 -29.25
CA ASP A 236 -0.71 79.11 -29.10
C ASP A 236 -1.82 80.14 -28.89
N LYS A 237 -1.48 81.27 -28.23
CA LYS A 237 -2.43 82.36 -27.97
C LYS A 237 -2.83 83.03 -29.28
N VAL A 238 -4.12 83.01 -29.61
CA VAL A 238 -4.65 83.68 -30.81
C VAL A 238 -4.88 85.17 -30.49
N PRO A 239 -4.32 86.13 -31.25
CA PRO A 239 -4.54 87.55 -31.03
C PRO A 239 -6.02 87.91 -31.21
N THR A 240 -6.64 88.39 -30.14
CA THR A 240 -8.09 88.57 -29.93
C THR A 240 -8.82 89.41 -30.99
N LEU A 241 -10.04 88.97 -31.33
CA LEU A 241 -11.18 89.84 -31.59
C LEU A 241 -12.44 89.27 -30.90
N GLY A 242 -12.60 89.52 -29.59
CA GLY A 242 -13.86 89.25 -28.86
C GLY A 242 -13.73 88.50 -27.53
N TYR A 243 -14.64 88.82 -26.60
CA TYR A 243 -14.81 88.13 -25.31
C TYR A 243 -15.06 86.62 -25.54
N LYS A 244 -14.34 85.76 -24.79
CA LYS A 244 -14.35 84.28 -24.78
C LYS A 244 -13.29 83.52 -25.63
N SER A 245 -12.24 84.18 -26.13
CA SER A 245 -11.16 83.53 -26.90
C SER A 245 -10.36 82.48 -26.13
N ASP A 246 -10.06 82.74 -24.86
CA ASP A 246 -9.27 81.82 -24.02
C ASP A 246 -10.09 80.61 -23.57
N GLU A 247 -11.35 80.80 -23.19
CA GLU A 247 -12.29 79.71 -22.88
C GLU A 247 -12.54 78.79 -24.09
N TRP A 248 -12.65 79.38 -25.29
CA TRP A 248 -12.76 78.60 -26.53
C TRP A 248 -11.48 77.80 -26.79
N ARG A 249 -10.31 78.39 -26.58
CA ARG A 249 -9.01 77.73 -26.79
C ARG A 249 -8.79 76.59 -25.81
N ASP A 250 -9.06 76.78 -24.53
CA ASP A 250 -8.92 75.73 -23.51
C ASP A 250 -9.88 74.57 -23.78
N LYS A 251 -11.11 74.88 -24.23
CA LYS A 251 -12.09 73.88 -24.65
C LYS A 251 -11.67 73.13 -25.91
N GLU A 252 -11.08 73.81 -26.89
CA GLU A 252 -10.61 73.21 -28.14
C GLU A 252 -9.35 72.38 -27.92
N GLN A 253 -8.42 72.83 -27.07
CA GLN A 253 -7.24 72.07 -26.65
C GLN A 253 -7.63 70.80 -25.90
N ALA A 254 -8.56 70.90 -24.94
CA ALA A 254 -9.09 69.72 -24.24
C ALA A 254 -9.76 68.74 -25.21
N ARG A 255 -10.47 69.24 -26.23
CA ARG A 255 -11.07 68.40 -27.28
C ARG A 255 -10.02 67.67 -28.12
N ILE A 256 -8.99 68.39 -28.59
CA ILE A 256 -7.91 67.81 -29.41
C ILE A 256 -7.11 66.77 -28.63
N ASN A 257 -6.78 67.05 -27.37
CA ASN A 257 -6.05 66.11 -26.52
C ASN A 257 -6.92 64.88 -26.18
N ALA A 258 -8.23 65.05 -25.97
CA ALA A 258 -9.16 63.93 -25.79
C ALA A 258 -9.29 63.06 -27.05
N ASP A 259 -9.36 63.68 -28.23
CA ASP A 259 -9.39 62.95 -29.51
C ASP A 259 -8.07 62.22 -29.79
N LEU A 260 -6.93 62.81 -29.42
CA LEU A 260 -5.62 62.18 -29.55
C LEU A 260 -5.49 60.95 -28.64
N VAL A 261 -5.91 61.07 -27.37
CA VAL A 261 -5.95 59.93 -26.42
C VAL A 261 -6.85 58.82 -26.97
N ARG A 262 -8.02 59.17 -27.50
CA ARG A 262 -8.94 58.21 -28.11
C ARG A 262 -8.29 57.50 -29.31
N GLN A 263 -7.61 58.22 -30.20
CA GLN A 263 -6.93 57.61 -31.35
C GLN A 263 -5.78 56.67 -30.92
N VAL A 264 -5.03 57.00 -29.88
CA VAL A 264 -3.98 56.14 -29.32
C VAL A 264 -4.58 54.87 -28.70
N LEU A 265 -5.70 54.98 -27.98
CA LEU A 265 -6.42 53.83 -27.44
C LEU A 265 -6.95 52.92 -28.56
N GLU A 266 -7.60 53.48 -29.58
CA GLU A 266 -8.07 52.72 -30.75
C GLU A 266 -6.92 52.05 -31.52
N ALA A 267 -5.75 52.71 -31.61
CA ALA A 267 -4.55 52.12 -32.22
C ALA A 267 -3.96 50.97 -31.37
N ASN A 268 -3.97 51.11 -30.04
CA ASN A 268 -3.51 50.08 -29.13
C ASN A 268 -4.45 48.85 -29.13
N GLU A 269 -5.77 49.07 -29.14
CA GLU A 269 -6.75 47.99 -29.29
C GLU A 269 -6.57 47.22 -30.61
N ARG A 270 -6.33 47.94 -31.72
CA ARG A 270 -6.03 47.29 -33.01
C ARG A 270 -4.75 46.46 -32.97
N THR A 271 -3.72 46.97 -32.30
CA THR A 271 -2.44 46.26 -32.12
C THR A 271 -2.62 45.02 -31.26
N GLU A 272 -3.39 45.11 -30.18
CA GLU A 272 -3.72 43.98 -29.32
C GLU A 272 -4.52 42.90 -30.06
N GLN A 273 -5.53 43.30 -30.85
CA GLN A 273 -6.29 42.38 -31.69
C GLN A 273 -5.41 41.71 -32.76
N ALA A 274 -4.48 42.43 -33.38
CA ALA A 274 -3.53 41.87 -34.32
C ALA A 274 -2.59 40.86 -33.65
N ASN A 275 -2.08 41.20 -32.47
CA ASN A 275 -1.22 40.32 -31.66
C ASN A 275 -1.96 39.04 -31.25
N LYS A 276 -3.24 39.14 -30.86
CA LYS A 276 -4.08 37.99 -30.54
C LYS A 276 -4.28 37.06 -31.75
N ARG A 277 -4.59 37.63 -32.92
CA ARG A 277 -4.72 36.85 -34.17
C ARG A 277 -3.42 36.17 -34.58
N ALA A 278 -2.29 36.84 -34.40
CA ALA A 278 -0.97 36.25 -34.66
C ALA A 278 -0.72 35.05 -33.72
N GLN A 279 -1.02 35.17 -32.42
CA GLN A 279 -0.91 34.07 -31.46
C GLN A 279 -1.83 32.88 -31.82
N GLU A 280 -3.06 33.14 -32.22
CA GLU A 280 -3.99 32.11 -32.70
C GLU A 280 -3.42 31.39 -33.93
N ALA A 281 -2.89 32.13 -34.91
CA ALA A 281 -2.27 31.55 -36.11
C ALA A 281 -1.05 30.66 -35.78
N ILE A 282 -0.23 31.05 -34.81
CA ILE A 282 0.90 30.25 -34.31
C ILE A 282 0.40 28.96 -33.66
N GLN A 283 -0.66 29.02 -32.84
CA GLN A 283 -1.26 27.82 -32.25
C GLN A 283 -1.79 26.86 -33.32
N TYR A 284 -2.48 27.39 -34.34
CA TYR A 284 -2.94 26.58 -35.47
C TYR A 284 -1.78 25.95 -36.25
N ALA A 285 -0.66 26.66 -36.44
CA ALA A 285 0.52 26.11 -37.10
C ALA A 285 1.15 24.95 -36.29
N ILE A 286 1.23 25.08 -34.97
CA ILE A 286 1.73 24.02 -34.08
C ILE A 286 0.81 22.79 -34.11
N ALA A 287 -0.51 22.99 -34.06
CA ALA A 287 -1.49 21.91 -34.14
C ALA A 287 -1.42 21.17 -35.49
N ASN A 288 -1.31 21.92 -36.60
CA ASN A 288 -1.17 21.35 -37.94
C ASN A 288 0.13 20.54 -38.10
N ALA A 289 1.24 21.01 -37.53
CA ALA A 289 2.49 20.25 -37.53
C ALA A 289 2.37 18.92 -36.76
N GLY A 290 1.67 18.92 -35.62
CA GLY A 290 1.38 17.71 -34.85
C GLY A 290 0.52 16.71 -35.63
N ALA A 291 -0.53 17.18 -36.32
CA ALA A 291 -1.39 16.35 -37.15
C ALA A 291 -0.62 15.73 -38.33
N GLN A 292 0.28 16.48 -38.99
CA GLN A 292 1.12 15.95 -40.07
C GLN A 292 2.06 14.83 -39.60
N GLU A 293 2.64 14.96 -38.40
CA GLU A 293 3.50 13.92 -37.81
C GLU A 293 2.71 12.61 -37.60
N GLN A 294 1.48 12.69 -37.11
CA GLN A 294 0.61 11.51 -36.93
C GLN A 294 0.28 10.83 -38.27
N VAL A 295 -0.02 11.62 -39.30
CA VAL A 295 -0.28 11.09 -40.65
C VAL A 295 0.96 10.36 -41.20
N GLU A 296 2.17 10.90 -41.01
CA GLU A 296 3.41 10.27 -41.47
C GLU A 296 3.68 8.94 -40.73
N VAL A 297 3.42 8.90 -39.42
CA VAL A 297 3.53 7.69 -38.60
C VAL A 297 2.59 6.60 -39.10
N LEU A 298 1.31 6.93 -39.30
CA LEU A 298 0.30 5.98 -39.79
C LEU A 298 0.65 5.45 -41.18
N ARG A 299 1.10 6.32 -42.10
CA ARG A 299 1.58 5.90 -43.43
C ARG A 299 2.71 4.88 -43.34
N ARG A 300 3.68 5.09 -42.45
CA ARG A 300 4.79 4.15 -42.27
C ARG A 300 4.34 2.81 -41.71
N GLN A 301 3.43 2.81 -40.74
CA GLN A 301 2.85 1.57 -40.22
C GLN A 301 2.15 0.77 -41.33
N LEU A 302 1.41 1.47 -42.20
CA LEU A 302 0.79 0.88 -43.38
C LEU A 302 1.84 0.29 -44.33
N THR A 303 2.89 1.04 -44.69
CA THR A 303 3.97 0.54 -45.57
C THR A 303 4.68 -0.70 -45.00
N ILE A 304 4.91 -0.74 -43.68
CA ILE A 304 5.50 -1.94 -43.03
C ILE A 304 4.53 -3.12 -43.15
N SER A 305 3.23 -2.90 -42.90
CA SER A 305 2.21 -3.93 -43.03
C SER A 305 2.10 -4.46 -44.47
N GLU A 306 2.11 -3.57 -45.46
CA GLU A 306 2.10 -3.91 -46.88
C GLU A 306 3.36 -4.68 -47.29
N GLY A 307 4.55 -4.25 -46.83
CA GLY A 307 5.80 -4.95 -47.08
C GLY A 307 5.82 -6.38 -46.51
N ILE A 308 5.27 -6.58 -45.30
CA ILE A 308 5.12 -7.93 -44.71
C ILE A 308 4.16 -8.78 -45.55
N LYS A 309 3.01 -8.22 -45.97
CA LYS A 309 2.05 -8.95 -46.82
C LYS A 309 2.69 -9.36 -48.15
N GLN A 310 3.46 -8.47 -48.76
CA GLN A 310 4.10 -8.74 -50.05
C GLN A 310 5.22 -9.78 -49.91
N GLY A 311 6.04 -9.70 -48.86
CA GLY A 311 7.02 -10.74 -48.55
C GLY A 311 6.39 -12.12 -48.34
N ASN A 312 5.28 -12.20 -47.61
CA ASN A 312 4.55 -13.45 -47.41
C ASN A 312 3.99 -14.00 -48.74
N PHE A 313 3.50 -13.12 -49.62
CA PHE A 313 3.00 -13.49 -50.94
C PHE A 313 4.11 -14.07 -51.82
N ASP A 314 5.26 -13.40 -51.89
CA ASP A 314 6.41 -13.86 -52.67
C ASP A 314 6.97 -15.18 -52.15
N GLN A 315 7.02 -15.36 -50.83
CA GLN A 315 7.39 -16.63 -50.21
C GLN A 315 6.42 -17.75 -50.61
N THR A 316 5.10 -17.51 -50.49
CA THR A 316 4.08 -18.50 -50.86
C THR A 316 4.20 -18.89 -52.33
N ARG A 317 4.48 -17.92 -53.21
CA ARG A 317 4.68 -18.16 -54.64
C ARG A 317 5.92 -19.00 -54.92
N ALA A 318 7.03 -18.73 -54.22
CA ALA A 318 8.26 -19.51 -54.35
C ALA A 318 8.07 -20.96 -53.86
N GLU A 319 7.40 -21.15 -52.72
CA GLU A 319 7.06 -22.48 -52.19
C GLU A 319 6.16 -23.25 -53.16
N ARG A 320 5.19 -22.58 -53.80
CA ARG A 320 4.32 -23.20 -54.82
C ARG A 320 5.12 -23.69 -56.03
N ALA A 321 6.05 -22.88 -56.53
CA ALA A 321 6.90 -23.27 -57.66
C ALA A 321 7.79 -24.49 -57.33
N GLN A 322 8.32 -24.56 -56.11
CA GLN A 322 9.09 -25.74 -55.66
C GLN A 322 8.21 -27.00 -55.57
N LEU A 323 6.95 -26.85 -55.16
CA LEU A 323 5.96 -27.92 -55.12
C LEU A 323 5.65 -28.45 -56.53
N ASP A 324 5.44 -27.55 -57.49
CA ASP A 324 5.17 -27.90 -58.88
C ASP A 324 6.37 -28.63 -59.52
N GLU A 325 7.60 -28.16 -59.26
CA GLU A 325 8.83 -28.85 -59.69
C GLU A 325 8.92 -30.26 -59.10
N LEU A 326 8.60 -30.42 -57.81
CA LEU A 326 8.61 -31.73 -57.16
C LEU A 326 7.57 -32.68 -57.76
N ALA A 327 6.37 -32.18 -58.03
CA ALA A 327 5.30 -32.94 -58.62
C ALA A 327 5.68 -33.47 -60.02
N MET A 328 6.36 -32.64 -60.83
CA MET A 328 6.87 -33.06 -62.14
C MET A 328 7.92 -34.18 -62.02
N ARG A 329 8.84 -34.08 -61.06
CA ARG A 329 9.87 -35.10 -60.84
C ARG A 329 9.29 -36.42 -60.34
N LEU A 330 8.32 -36.37 -59.43
CA LEU A 330 7.60 -37.55 -58.98
C LEU A 330 6.83 -38.22 -60.12
N ALA A 331 6.18 -37.43 -60.99
CA ALA A 331 5.47 -37.93 -62.17
C ALA A 331 6.42 -38.58 -63.20
N ALA A 332 7.68 -38.15 -63.25
CA ALA A 332 8.74 -38.76 -64.04
C ALA A 332 9.31 -40.06 -63.43
N GLY A 333 8.83 -40.47 -62.25
CA GLY A 333 9.26 -41.70 -61.57
C GLY A 333 10.56 -41.57 -60.76
N GLU A 334 11.04 -40.36 -60.52
CA GLU A 334 12.21 -40.14 -59.66
C GLU A 334 11.89 -40.36 -58.18
N GLU A 335 12.80 -41.00 -57.45
CA GLU A 335 12.66 -41.15 -56.00
C GLU A 335 12.76 -39.80 -55.28
N THR A 336 11.88 -39.58 -54.29
CA THR A 336 11.88 -38.38 -53.47
C THR A 336 13.23 -38.21 -52.75
N PRO A 337 13.92 -37.06 -52.91
CA PRO A 337 15.17 -36.80 -52.21
C PRO A 337 15.03 -36.95 -50.68
N LYS A 338 15.99 -37.61 -50.02
CA LYS A 338 16.01 -37.75 -48.54
C LYS A 338 15.86 -36.43 -47.81
N SER A 339 16.45 -35.35 -48.33
CA SER A 339 16.35 -33.99 -47.77
C SER A 339 14.92 -33.43 -47.76
N ILE A 340 14.03 -33.95 -48.59
CA ILE A 340 12.61 -33.58 -48.61
C ILE A 340 11.82 -34.39 -47.61
N LEU A 341 12.12 -35.69 -47.49
CA LEU A 341 11.52 -36.54 -46.46
C LEU A 341 11.87 -36.03 -45.05
N GLU A 342 13.12 -35.61 -44.83
CA GLU A 342 13.57 -34.98 -43.58
C GLU A 342 12.87 -33.64 -43.32
N ARG A 343 12.74 -32.78 -44.35
CA ARG A 343 11.99 -31.52 -44.23
C ARG A 343 10.51 -31.74 -43.95
N GLY A 344 9.90 -32.77 -44.54
CA GLY A 344 8.51 -33.17 -44.29
C GLY A 344 8.32 -33.66 -42.86
N ARG A 345 9.23 -34.47 -42.33
CA ARG A 345 9.23 -34.87 -40.91
C ARG A 345 9.37 -33.66 -39.98
N ALA A 346 10.30 -32.77 -40.25
CA ALA A 346 10.48 -31.55 -39.46
C ALA A 346 9.30 -30.57 -39.56
N ALA A 347 8.58 -30.55 -40.69
CA ALA A 347 7.34 -29.79 -40.83
C ALA A 347 6.20 -30.43 -40.01
N LEU A 348 6.11 -31.76 -40.01
CA LEU A 348 5.15 -32.50 -39.20
C LEU A 348 5.39 -32.27 -37.70
N ASP A 349 6.65 -32.34 -37.24
CA ASP A 349 6.97 -32.09 -35.84
C ASP A 349 6.64 -30.64 -35.42
N ARG A 350 6.94 -29.64 -36.27
CA ARG A 350 6.55 -28.24 -36.01
C ARG A 350 5.04 -28.05 -35.95
N ALA A 351 4.29 -28.67 -36.87
CA ALA A 351 2.83 -28.59 -36.85
C ALA A 351 2.24 -29.24 -35.58
N PHE A 352 2.87 -30.32 -35.09
CA PHE A 352 2.49 -30.95 -33.83
C PHE A 352 2.79 -30.05 -32.62
N GLU A 353 3.97 -29.41 -32.58
CA GLU A 353 4.34 -28.44 -31.54
C GLU A 353 3.36 -27.24 -31.51
N GLU A 354 2.91 -26.76 -32.67
CA GLU A 354 1.90 -25.69 -32.75
C GLU A 354 0.56 -26.11 -32.14
N VAL A 355 0.13 -27.35 -32.39
CA VAL A 355 -1.07 -27.92 -31.77
C VAL A 355 -0.90 -27.99 -30.25
N GLU A 356 0.23 -28.51 -29.74
CA GLU A 356 0.51 -28.58 -28.31
C GLU A 356 0.49 -27.20 -27.65
N GLN A 357 1.16 -26.23 -28.28
CA GLN A 357 1.25 -24.87 -27.76
C GLN A 357 -0.12 -24.18 -27.76
N GLY A 358 -0.94 -24.43 -28.77
CA GLY A 358 -2.30 -23.91 -28.85
C GLY A 358 -3.21 -24.45 -27.73
N ARG A 359 -3.12 -25.74 -27.39
CA ARG A 359 -3.80 -26.33 -26.21
C ARG A 359 -3.37 -25.65 -24.90
N LYS A 360 -2.05 -25.53 -24.68
CA LYS A 360 -1.48 -24.86 -23.49
C LYS A 360 -1.94 -23.41 -23.36
N ASN A 361 -2.03 -22.69 -24.48
CA ASN A 361 -2.49 -21.30 -24.48
C ASN A 361 -3.97 -21.20 -24.05
N ILE A 362 -4.83 -22.13 -24.49
CA ILE A 362 -6.24 -22.17 -24.08
C ILE A 362 -6.36 -22.42 -22.58
N ASP A 363 -5.61 -23.39 -22.05
CA ASP A 363 -5.65 -23.70 -20.61
C ASP A 363 -5.17 -22.51 -19.76
N HIS A 364 -4.13 -21.79 -20.20
CA HIS A 364 -3.69 -20.55 -19.55
C HIS A 364 -4.75 -19.44 -19.59
N LEU A 365 -5.49 -19.32 -20.69
CA LEU A 365 -6.58 -18.35 -20.79
C LEU A 365 -7.75 -18.71 -19.86
N LYS A 366 -8.06 -20.01 -19.70
CA LYS A 366 -9.06 -20.50 -18.75
C LYS A 366 -8.64 -20.21 -17.31
N GLU A 367 -7.39 -20.50 -16.96
CA GLU A 367 -6.87 -20.21 -15.61
C GLU A 367 -6.94 -18.71 -15.28
N LYS A 368 -6.58 -17.85 -16.24
CA LYS A 368 -6.74 -16.39 -16.08
C LYS A 368 -8.20 -15.98 -15.89
N ALA A 369 -9.14 -16.64 -16.57
CA ALA A 369 -10.55 -16.39 -16.38
C ALA A 369 -11.02 -16.82 -14.98
N ASP A 370 -10.58 -17.98 -14.47
CA ASP A 370 -10.88 -18.44 -13.11
C ASP A 370 -10.29 -17.49 -12.04
N GLN A 371 -9.11 -16.95 -12.29
CA GLN A 371 -8.50 -15.94 -11.41
C GLN A 371 -9.27 -14.61 -11.44
N ALA A 372 -9.77 -14.21 -12.61
CA ALA A 372 -10.61 -13.01 -12.75
C ALA A 372 -11.97 -13.21 -12.04
N ASP A 373 -12.57 -14.40 -12.13
CA ASP A 373 -13.79 -14.77 -11.39
C ASP A 373 -13.60 -14.62 -9.89
N LYS A 374 -12.50 -15.18 -9.34
CA LYS A 374 -12.17 -15.06 -7.90
C LYS A 374 -11.97 -13.62 -7.43
N LYS A 375 -11.59 -12.70 -8.34
CA LYS A 375 -11.37 -11.28 -8.06
C LYS A 375 -12.59 -10.40 -8.35
N GLY A 376 -13.64 -10.94 -8.97
CA GLY A 376 -14.81 -10.17 -9.39
C GLY A 376 -14.54 -9.17 -10.53
N GLU A 377 -13.55 -9.44 -11.40
CA GLU A 377 -13.20 -8.58 -12.54
C GLU A 377 -14.14 -8.81 -13.74
N TYR A 378 -15.41 -8.37 -13.62
CA TYR A 378 -16.47 -8.65 -14.62
C TYR A 378 -16.14 -8.24 -16.06
N GLU A 379 -15.50 -7.09 -16.28
CA GLU A 379 -15.09 -6.64 -17.62
C GLU A 379 -14.07 -7.59 -18.25
N ARG A 380 -13.10 -8.07 -17.45
CA ARG A 380 -12.06 -8.98 -17.91
C ARG A 380 -12.60 -10.38 -18.17
N ILE A 381 -13.59 -10.82 -17.38
CA ILE A 381 -14.31 -12.07 -17.63
C ILE A 381 -15.07 -11.97 -18.95
N ALA A 382 -15.70 -10.83 -19.24
CA ALA A 382 -16.37 -10.61 -20.51
C ALA A 382 -15.38 -10.68 -21.69
N GLU A 383 -14.20 -10.07 -21.60
CA GLU A 383 -13.16 -10.17 -22.64
C GLU A 383 -12.65 -11.61 -22.87
N LEU A 384 -12.53 -12.40 -21.81
CA LEU A 384 -11.96 -13.75 -21.87
C LEU A 384 -12.98 -14.81 -22.30
N ARG A 385 -14.19 -14.77 -21.70
CA ARG A 385 -15.24 -15.81 -21.82
C ARG A 385 -16.42 -15.42 -22.69
N ALA A 386 -16.45 -14.21 -23.29
CA ALA A 386 -17.55 -13.84 -24.18
C ALA A 386 -17.83 -14.93 -25.22
N PRO A 387 -19.10 -15.32 -25.43
CA PRO A 387 -19.46 -16.27 -26.47
C PRO A 387 -18.98 -15.76 -27.84
N GLU A 388 -18.31 -16.63 -28.59
CA GLU A 388 -17.75 -16.39 -29.94
C GLU A 388 -16.66 -15.31 -30.07
N LYS A 389 -16.70 -14.24 -29.28
CA LYS A 389 -15.78 -13.08 -29.34
C LYS A 389 -14.74 -13.07 -28.24
N GLY A 390 -14.91 -13.90 -27.20
CA GLY A 390 -13.96 -14.01 -26.11
C GLY A 390 -12.66 -14.67 -26.58
N LEU A 391 -11.55 -14.28 -25.96
CA LEU A 391 -10.22 -14.81 -26.31
C LEU A 391 -10.17 -16.34 -26.24
N ILE A 392 -10.88 -16.97 -25.29
CA ILE A 392 -10.95 -18.43 -25.17
C ILE A 392 -11.67 -19.05 -26.38
N ALA A 393 -12.80 -18.48 -26.79
CA ALA A 393 -13.58 -18.99 -27.93
C ALA A 393 -12.81 -18.85 -29.25
N ILE A 394 -12.15 -17.71 -29.45
CA ILE A 394 -11.29 -17.47 -30.62
C ILE A 394 -10.13 -18.45 -30.66
N ALA A 395 -9.45 -18.65 -29.52
CA ALA A 395 -8.35 -19.60 -29.42
C ALA A 395 -8.81 -21.04 -29.67
N ALA A 396 -9.96 -21.44 -29.11
CA ALA A 396 -10.55 -22.77 -29.32
C ALA A 396 -10.90 -23.02 -30.79
N LYS A 397 -11.45 -22.03 -31.49
CA LYS A 397 -11.74 -22.15 -32.93
C LYS A 397 -10.46 -22.38 -33.74
N ARG A 398 -9.42 -21.57 -33.50
CA ARG A 398 -8.11 -21.74 -34.14
C ARG A 398 -7.50 -23.11 -33.83
N GLN A 399 -7.63 -23.57 -32.60
CA GLN A 399 -7.13 -24.87 -32.18
C GLN A 399 -7.81 -26.02 -32.94
N ASN A 400 -9.14 -25.96 -33.07
CA ASN A 400 -9.89 -26.95 -33.85
C ASN A 400 -9.42 -27.00 -35.31
N GLU A 401 -9.15 -25.85 -35.91
CA GLU A 401 -8.60 -25.76 -37.28
C GLU A 401 -7.20 -26.38 -37.37
N LEU A 402 -6.31 -26.09 -36.41
CA LEU A 402 -4.97 -26.68 -36.34
C LEU A 402 -5.02 -28.20 -36.19
N GLU A 403 -5.86 -28.72 -35.28
CA GLU A 403 -6.01 -30.15 -35.05
C GLU A 403 -6.63 -30.87 -36.25
N ALA A 404 -7.64 -30.27 -36.90
CA ALA A 404 -8.24 -30.82 -38.10
C ALA A 404 -7.23 -30.90 -39.25
N ASN A 405 -6.43 -29.85 -39.45
CA ASN A 405 -5.34 -29.85 -40.42
C ASN A 405 -4.29 -30.90 -40.07
N PHE A 406 -3.93 -31.03 -38.80
CA PHE A 406 -2.90 -31.97 -38.37
C PHE A 406 -3.34 -33.44 -38.53
N ARG A 407 -4.62 -33.76 -38.25
CA ARG A 407 -5.21 -35.09 -38.49
C ARG A 407 -5.09 -35.52 -39.96
N GLY A 408 -5.04 -34.57 -40.90
CA GLY A 408 -4.86 -34.83 -42.32
C GLY A 408 -3.47 -35.35 -42.70
N PHE A 409 -2.46 -35.23 -41.83
CA PHE A 409 -1.13 -35.77 -42.10
C PHE A 409 -1.03 -37.28 -41.81
N PRO A 410 -0.17 -38.01 -42.54
CA PRO A 410 0.11 -39.42 -42.25
C PRO A 410 0.59 -39.62 -40.80
N GLY A 411 -0.12 -40.45 -40.03
CA GLY A 411 0.18 -40.70 -38.61
C GLY A 411 -0.21 -39.57 -37.64
N GLY A 412 -0.82 -38.49 -38.14
CA GLY A 412 -1.23 -37.34 -37.32
C GLY A 412 -2.32 -37.68 -36.30
N ALA A 413 -3.32 -38.48 -36.71
CA ALA A 413 -4.39 -38.94 -35.81
C ALA A 413 -3.84 -39.75 -34.63
N GLU A 414 -2.97 -40.74 -34.88
CA GLU A 414 -2.39 -41.58 -33.83
C GLU A 414 -1.53 -40.76 -32.83
N ARG A 415 -0.81 -39.74 -33.31
CA ARG A 415 -0.06 -38.83 -32.44
C ARG A 415 -0.97 -37.97 -31.57
N LEU A 416 -2.08 -37.48 -32.12
CA LEU A 416 -3.07 -36.70 -31.36
C LEU A 416 -3.77 -37.55 -30.30
N ASP A 417 -4.13 -38.79 -30.64
CA ASP A 417 -4.77 -39.70 -29.69
C ASP A 417 -3.83 -40.00 -28.50
N LYS A 418 -2.52 -40.22 -28.77
CA LYS A 418 -1.51 -40.35 -27.71
C LYS A 418 -1.37 -39.09 -26.86
N LEU A 419 -1.47 -37.91 -27.47
CA LEU A 419 -1.43 -36.64 -26.75
C LEU A 419 -2.67 -36.46 -25.85
N ASP A 420 -3.85 -36.85 -26.34
CA ASP A 420 -5.10 -36.84 -25.57
C ASP A 420 -5.00 -37.76 -24.35
N GLU A 421 -4.46 -38.98 -24.52
CA GLU A 421 -4.20 -39.92 -23.42
C GLU A 421 -3.22 -39.35 -22.39
N GLN A 422 -2.09 -38.77 -22.84
CA GLN A 422 -1.11 -38.14 -21.95
C GLN A 422 -1.73 -36.99 -21.14
N GLN A 423 -2.48 -36.11 -21.81
CA GLN A 423 -3.12 -34.98 -21.14
C GLN A 423 -4.26 -35.39 -20.20
N ALA A 424 -4.94 -36.50 -20.48
CA ALA A 424 -5.93 -37.06 -19.56
C ALA A 424 -5.25 -37.55 -18.27
N GLN A 425 -4.15 -38.28 -18.40
CA GLN A 425 -3.38 -38.76 -17.25
C GLN A 425 -2.81 -37.61 -16.41
N GLU A 426 -2.25 -36.58 -17.06
CA GLU A 426 -1.72 -35.40 -16.36
C GLU A 426 -2.81 -34.64 -15.58
N ARG A 427 -4.02 -34.54 -16.15
CA ARG A 427 -5.16 -33.91 -15.46
C ARG A 427 -5.61 -34.72 -14.26
N GLU A 428 -5.64 -36.04 -14.36
CA GLU A 428 -5.97 -36.92 -13.25
C GLU A 428 -4.95 -36.76 -12.11
N ASP A 429 -3.66 -36.75 -12.44
CA ASP A 429 -2.57 -36.54 -11.47
C ASP A 429 -2.64 -35.15 -10.81
N GLN A 430 -2.95 -34.10 -11.58
CA GLN A 430 -3.15 -32.75 -11.05
C GLN A 430 -4.35 -32.66 -10.12
N ASN A 431 -5.49 -33.24 -10.51
CA ASN A 431 -6.69 -33.26 -9.68
C ASN A 431 -6.45 -33.98 -8.36
N LYS A 432 -5.71 -35.09 -8.38
CA LYS A 432 -5.30 -35.80 -7.17
C LYS A 432 -4.44 -34.93 -6.25
N LYS A 433 -3.43 -34.24 -6.79
CA LYS A 433 -2.60 -33.29 -6.01
C LYS A 433 -3.40 -32.13 -5.42
N LEU A 434 -4.37 -31.59 -6.17
CA LEU A 434 -5.24 -30.52 -5.69
C LEU A 434 -6.17 -31.02 -4.56
N ALA A 435 -6.69 -32.25 -4.66
CA ALA A 435 -7.49 -32.85 -3.61
C ALA A 435 -6.66 -33.06 -2.32
N ASP A 436 -5.45 -33.60 -2.44
CA ASP A 436 -4.53 -33.78 -1.31
C ASP A 436 -4.19 -32.43 -0.64
N GLN A 437 -3.96 -31.38 -1.43
CA GLN A 437 -3.69 -30.04 -0.91
C GLN A 437 -4.92 -29.43 -0.23
N ALA A 438 -6.12 -29.61 -0.79
CA ALA A 438 -7.35 -29.10 -0.19
C ALA A 438 -7.65 -29.76 1.17
N GLU A 439 -7.38 -31.07 1.30
CA GLU A 439 -7.52 -31.77 2.57
C GLU A 439 -6.51 -31.26 3.61
N LYS A 440 -5.26 -31.01 3.19
CA LYS A 440 -4.25 -30.40 4.07
C LYS A 440 -4.64 -28.99 4.51
N ASP A 441 -5.13 -28.14 3.60
CA ASP A 441 -5.57 -26.79 3.91
C ASP A 441 -6.77 -26.78 4.87
N LYS A 442 -7.66 -27.77 4.75
CA LYS A 442 -8.78 -27.98 5.67
C LYS A 442 -8.28 -28.34 7.06
N GLN A 443 -7.35 -29.29 7.19
CA GLN A 443 -6.74 -29.66 8.46
C GLN A 443 -6.01 -28.48 9.11
N ASP A 444 -5.25 -27.70 8.34
CA ASP A 444 -4.57 -26.50 8.83
C ASP A 444 -5.56 -25.41 9.31
N ARG A 445 -6.71 -25.27 8.64
CA ARG A 445 -7.79 -24.35 9.07
C ARG A 445 -8.43 -24.82 10.37
N GLU A 446 -8.79 -26.09 10.47
CA GLU A 446 -9.36 -26.68 11.69
C GLU A 446 -8.41 -26.51 12.87
N GLN A 447 -7.11 -26.75 12.67
CA GLN A 447 -6.09 -26.54 13.69
C GLN A 447 -5.98 -25.08 14.12
N LYS A 448 -6.00 -24.11 13.18
CA LYS A 448 -5.98 -22.68 13.50
C LYS A 448 -7.22 -22.24 14.29
N LEU A 449 -8.40 -22.76 13.93
CA LEU A 449 -9.65 -22.51 14.66
C LEU A 449 -9.56 -23.07 16.09
N ALA A 450 -9.04 -24.28 16.26
CA ALA A 450 -8.82 -24.88 17.58
C ALA A 450 -7.82 -24.06 18.42
N ASP A 451 -6.72 -23.61 17.84
CA ASP A 451 -5.72 -22.76 18.51
C ASP A 451 -6.31 -21.40 18.92
N GLN A 452 -7.16 -20.80 18.06
CA GLN A 452 -7.85 -19.56 18.39
C GLN A 452 -8.82 -19.76 19.55
N ALA A 453 -9.63 -20.82 19.53
CA ALA A 453 -10.55 -21.15 20.62
C ALA A 453 -9.80 -21.39 21.94
N LYS A 454 -8.64 -22.08 21.89
CA LYS A 454 -7.79 -22.31 23.06
C LYS A 454 -7.23 -21.01 23.64
N ARG A 455 -6.80 -20.07 22.78
CA ARG A 455 -6.34 -18.74 23.21
C ARG A 455 -7.46 -17.93 23.85
N GLU A 456 -8.67 -17.97 23.31
CA GLU A 456 -9.83 -17.30 23.91
C GLU A 456 -10.18 -17.88 25.28
N LEU A 457 -10.18 -19.20 25.42
CA LEU A 457 -10.41 -19.86 26.71
C LEU A 457 -9.35 -19.47 27.74
N MET A 458 -8.07 -19.46 27.36
CA MET A 458 -6.97 -19.04 28.24
C MET A 458 -7.14 -17.60 28.72
N ARG A 459 -7.57 -16.68 27.84
CA ARG A 459 -7.85 -15.29 28.23
C ARG A 459 -8.97 -15.20 29.27
N LYS A 460 -10.02 -16.01 29.15
CA LYS A 460 -11.13 -16.04 30.12
C LYS A 460 -10.65 -16.53 31.49
N LEU A 461 -9.86 -17.61 31.53
CA LEU A 461 -9.26 -18.13 32.76
C LEU A 461 -8.36 -17.11 33.46
N ILE A 462 -7.49 -16.43 32.70
CA ILE A 462 -6.63 -15.37 33.25
C ILE A 462 -7.48 -14.23 33.83
N ALA A 463 -8.54 -13.81 33.13
CA ALA A 463 -9.42 -12.75 33.62
C ALA A 463 -10.17 -13.15 34.91
N GLU A 464 -10.58 -14.42 35.04
CA GLU A 464 -11.18 -14.96 36.26
C GLU A 464 -10.18 -15.03 37.42
N ASP A 465 -8.95 -15.48 37.17
CA ASP A 465 -7.88 -15.51 38.17
C ASP A 465 -7.49 -14.09 38.63
N ASP A 466 -7.39 -13.13 37.72
CA ASP A 466 -7.13 -11.72 38.04
C ASP A 466 -8.24 -11.13 38.91
N LYS A 467 -9.50 -11.48 38.62
CA LYS A 467 -10.65 -11.07 39.45
C LYS A 467 -10.53 -11.67 40.85
N ARG A 468 -10.27 -12.98 40.95
CA ARG A 468 -10.08 -13.66 42.25
C ARG A 468 -8.96 -13.03 43.06
N LEU A 469 -7.85 -12.68 42.42
CA LEU A 469 -6.71 -12.04 43.09
C LEU A 469 -7.07 -10.65 43.63
N LYS A 470 -7.84 -9.85 42.89
CA LYS A 470 -8.33 -8.55 43.35
C LYS A 470 -9.27 -8.69 44.55
N ASP A 471 -10.21 -9.63 44.48
CA ASP A 471 -11.15 -9.91 45.57
C ASP A 471 -10.37 -10.34 46.84
N GLU A 472 -9.34 -11.19 46.70
CA GLU A 472 -8.48 -11.62 47.81
C GLU A 472 -7.63 -10.47 48.39
N GLN A 473 -7.11 -9.57 47.54
CA GLN A 473 -6.37 -8.38 47.98
C GLN A 473 -7.26 -7.41 48.77
N GLU A 474 -8.51 -7.22 48.33
CA GLU A 474 -9.48 -6.38 49.03
C GLU A 474 -9.85 -6.98 50.40
N ALA A 475 -10.10 -8.28 50.48
CA ALA A 475 -10.35 -8.98 51.74
C ALA A 475 -9.17 -8.85 52.72
N ARG A 476 -7.92 -8.96 52.23
CA ARG A 476 -6.71 -8.73 53.04
C ARG A 476 -6.61 -7.29 53.55
N ARG A 477 -6.99 -6.30 52.74
CA ARG A 477 -6.99 -4.87 53.12
C ARG A 477 -8.00 -4.60 54.24
N VAL A 478 -9.20 -5.19 54.14
CA VAL A 478 -10.21 -5.13 55.21
C VAL A 478 -9.62 -5.75 56.48
N ALA A 479 -9.15 -6.99 56.42
CA ALA A 479 -8.54 -7.67 57.57
C ALA A 479 -7.45 -6.85 58.28
N GLN A 480 -6.54 -6.22 57.52
CA GLN A 480 -5.47 -5.38 58.07
C GLN A 480 -5.99 -4.11 58.75
N HIS A 481 -7.01 -3.45 58.17
CA HIS A 481 -7.63 -2.29 58.77
C HIS A 481 -8.24 -2.64 60.13
N GLU A 482 -8.93 -3.76 60.20
CA GLU A 482 -9.66 -4.22 61.40
C GLU A 482 -8.72 -4.63 62.52
N LEU A 483 -7.62 -5.32 62.18
CA LEU A 483 -6.55 -5.62 63.12
C LEU A 483 -5.89 -4.33 63.65
N SER A 484 -5.68 -3.32 62.81
CA SER A 484 -5.13 -2.02 63.24
C SER A 484 -6.07 -1.27 64.20
N VAL A 485 -7.38 -1.33 63.96
CA VAL A 485 -8.38 -0.77 64.89
C VAL A 485 -8.38 -1.55 66.21
N MET A 486 -8.25 -2.89 66.14
CA MET A 486 -8.13 -3.74 67.32
C MET A 486 -6.89 -3.42 68.16
N ASP A 487 -5.72 -3.20 67.54
CA ASP A 487 -4.48 -2.84 68.25
C ASP A 487 -4.62 -1.52 69.03
N LYS A 488 -5.28 -0.53 68.43
CA LYS A 488 -5.60 0.73 69.10
C LYS A 488 -6.52 0.50 70.30
N ALA A 489 -7.53 -0.36 70.17
CA ALA A 489 -8.44 -0.70 71.26
C ALA A 489 -7.73 -1.48 72.39
N ILE A 490 -6.89 -2.46 72.06
CA ILE A 490 -6.08 -3.25 72.99
C ILE A 490 -5.18 -2.36 73.85
N SER A 491 -4.57 -1.32 73.27
CA SER A 491 -3.73 -0.39 74.04
C SER A 491 -4.49 0.42 75.11
N HIS A 492 -5.82 0.57 74.96
CA HIS A 492 -6.68 1.27 75.91
C HIS A 492 -7.29 0.32 76.95
N TRP A 493 -7.38 -0.98 76.65
CA TRP A 493 -7.89 -2.00 77.56
C TRP A 493 -6.73 -2.59 78.36
N LYS A 494 -6.85 -2.63 79.70
CA LYS A 494 -5.80 -3.17 80.59
C LYS A 494 -5.76 -4.71 80.54
N ILE A 495 -5.41 -5.26 79.39
CA ILE A 495 -5.37 -6.71 79.11
C ILE A 495 -4.14 -7.32 79.77
N TYR A 496 -4.31 -8.45 80.47
CA TYR A 496 -3.23 -9.11 81.19
C TYR A 496 -2.44 -10.08 80.29
N PRO A 497 -1.17 -10.42 80.60
CA PRO A 497 -0.35 -11.30 79.77
C PRO A 497 -0.90 -12.71 79.51
N GLY A 498 -1.96 -13.13 80.20
CA GLY A 498 -2.64 -14.43 80.04
C GLY A 498 -3.85 -14.42 79.10
N ASP A 499 -4.28 -13.24 78.63
CA ASP A 499 -5.49 -13.07 77.84
C ASP A 499 -5.19 -13.07 76.33
N LEU A 500 -6.16 -13.58 75.56
CA LEU A 500 -6.15 -13.59 74.10
C LEU A 500 -7.31 -12.73 73.58
N THR A 501 -7.11 -12.08 72.44
CA THR A 501 -8.09 -11.16 71.84
C THR A 501 -8.39 -11.51 70.39
N ALA A 502 -9.65 -11.32 69.99
CA ALA A 502 -10.11 -11.50 68.61
C ALA A 502 -11.13 -10.41 68.24
N CYS A 503 -11.16 -10.04 66.96
CA CYS A 503 -12.16 -9.19 66.35
C CYS A 503 -13.12 -10.05 65.53
N LEU A 504 -14.42 -9.89 65.77
CA LEU A 504 -15.49 -10.60 65.07
C LEU A 504 -16.29 -9.58 64.27
N ILE A 505 -16.33 -9.71 62.95
CA ILE A 505 -17.15 -8.83 62.10
C ILE A 505 -18.38 -9.60 61.65
N VAL A 506 -19.55 -9.10 61.99
CA VAL A 506 -20.81 -9.82 61.81
C VAL A 506 -21.88 -8.91 61.22
N PRO A 507 -22.81 -9.41 60.39
CA PRO A 507 -23.93 -8.60 59.91
C PRO A 507 -24.77 -8.08 61.08
N GLU A 508 -25.20 -6.82 61.01
CA GLU A 508 -25.88 -6.13 62.11
C GLU A 508 -27.14 -6.87 62.62
N GLY A 509 -27.93 -7.43 61.71
CA GLY A 509 -29.12 -8.24 62.05
C GLY A 509 -28.84 -9.61 62.67
N LYS A 510 -27.57 -10.04 62.74
CA LYS A 510 -27.15 -11.33 63.32
C LYS A 510 -26.31 -11.17 64.59
N ALA A 511 -26.04 -9.94 65.04
CA ALA A 511 -25.21 -9.66 66.21
C ALA A 511 -25.73 -10.35 67.49
N GLU A 512 -27.04 -10.37 67.71
CA GLU A 512 -27.67 -11.01 68.88
C GLU A 512 -27.50 -12.55 68.87
N ALA A 513 -27.43 -13.17 67.69
CA ALA A 513 -27.17 -14.60 67.54
C ALA A 513 -25.70 -14.94 67.83
N VAL A 514 -24.78 -14.02 67.52
CA VAL A 514 -23.35 -14.12 67.84
C VAL A 514 -23.16 -14.03 69.35
N GLU A 515 -23.80 -13.06 70.01
CA GLU A 515 -23.76 -12.92 71.47
C GLU A 515 -24.29 -14.18 72.18
N LYS A 516 -25.41 -14.75 71.71
CA LYS A 516 -25.93 -16.04 72.20
C LYS A 516 -24.98 -17.21 71.94
N ALA A 517 -24.33 -17.25 70.78
CA ALA A 517 -23.34 -18.29 70.45
C ALA A 517 -22.04 -18.17 71.28
N LEU A 518 -21.73 -16.98 71.79
CA LEU A 518 -20.61 -16.70 72.68
C LEU A 518 -20.95 -16.88 74.17
N THR A 519 -22.23 -16.98 74.52
CA THR A 519 -22.71 -17.20 75.90
C THR A 519 -22.79 -18.70 76.23
N ILE A 520 -22.16 -19.15 77.33
CA ILE A 520 -22.17 -20.57 77.76
C ILE A 520 -23.20 -20.76 78.89
N PRO A 521 -24.22 -21.62 78.75
CA PRO A 521 -25.10 -21.97 79.87
C PRO A 521 -24.41 -22.98 80.80
N GLY A 522 -24.21 -22.62 82.07
CA GLY A 522 -24.11 -23.60 83.17
C GLY A 522 -22.75 -24.26 83.46
N SER A 523 -21.59 -23.63 83.24
CA SER A 523 -20.31 -24.14 83.78
C SER A 523 -19.43 -23.05 84.39
N SER A 524 -19.16 -23.14 85.69
CA SER A 524 -18.35 -22.22 86.50
C SER A 524 -16.82 -22.35 86.32
N TYR A 525 -16.34 -22.88 85.19
CA TYR A 525 -14.91 -23.07 84.90
C TYR A 525 -14.48 -22.59 83.50
N ALA A 526 -15.27 -21.72 82.87
CA ALA A 526 -14.89 -20.97 81.68
C ALA A 526 -14.93 -19.48 82.01
N SER A 527 -13.82 -18.77 81.84
CA SER A 527 -13.75 -17.32 82.13
C SER A 527 -14.71 -16.55 81.21
N PRO A 528 -15.40 -15.49 81.69
CA PRO A 528 -16.40 -14.80 80.89
C PRO A 528 -15.75 -14.16 79.66
N MET A 529 -16.23 -14.53 78.47
CA MET A 529 -15.96 -13.77 77.25
C MET A 529 -16.58 -12.38 77.43
N LEU A 530 -15.72 -11.37 77.53
CA LEU A 530 -16.14 -9.99 77.77
C LEU A 530 -16.13 -9.24 76.44
N VAL A 531 -17.32 -8.82 76.02
CA VAL A 531 -17.51 -7.94 74.86
C VAL A 531 -17.18 -6.52 75.31
N GLN A 532 -16.14 -5.90 74.73
CA GLN A 532 -15.84 -4.49 74.98
C GLN A 532 -15.90 -3.71 73.67
N GLY A 533 -16.96 -2.92 73.52
CA GLY A 533 -17.10 -1.89 72.50
C GLY A 533 -17.57 -2.36 71.11
N GLU A 534 -18.50 -1.59 70.56
CA GLU A 534 -18.96 -1.65 69.16
C GLU A 534 -18.49 -0.37 68.45
N PRO A 535 -17.52 -0.40 67.52
CA PRO A 535 -17.31 0.73 66.65
C PRO A 535 -18.48 0.79 65.66
N HIS A 536 -19.16 1.94 65.59
CA HIS A 536 -20.26 2.13 64.64
C HIS A 536 -19.70 2.15 63.23
N ARG A 537 -20.13 1.19 62.40
CA ARG A 537 -19.80 1.14 60.97
C ARG A 537 -20.98 1.65 60.16
N SER A 538 -20.72 2.11 58.94
CA SER A 538 -21.76 2.57 57.99
C SER A 538 -22.10 1.52 56.92
N ASP A 539 -21.45 0.35 56.97
CA ASP A 539 -21.54 -0.74 55.99
C ASP A 539 -22.57 -1.82 56.36
N GLY A 540 -23.35 -1.62 57.43
CA GLY A 540 -24.34 -2.60 57.93
C GLY A 540 -23.71 -3.84 58.60
N LEU A 541 -22.41 -3.79 58.88
CA LEU A 541 -21.69 -4.76 59.68
C LEU A 541 -21.45 -4.20 61.09
N LYS A 542 -21.25 -5.09 62.05
CA LYS A 542 -20.84 -4.78 63.42
C LYS A 542 -19.53 -5.48 63.72
N ALA A 543 -18.55 -4.74 64.21
CA ALA A 543 -17.33 -5.33 64.77
C ALA A 543 -17.52 -5.54 66.27
N VAL A 544 -17.22 -6.74 66.75
CA VAL A 544 -17.35 -7.16 68.13
C VAL A 544 -15.99 -7.67 68.56
N TYR A 545 -15.35 -6.94 69.47
CA TYR A 545 -14.07 -7.35 70.02
C TYR A 545 -14.30 -8.20 71.26
N VAL A 546 -13.63 -9.33 71.30
CA VAL A 546 -13.75 -10.31 72.38
C VAL A 546 -12.39 -10.62 72.94
N HIS A 547 -12.32 -10.74 74.26
CA HIS A 547 -11.14 -11.28 74.93
C HIS A 547 -11.53 -12.49 75.79
N TYR A 548 -10.62 -13.46 75.86
CA TYR A 548 -10.83 -14.73 76.54
C TYR A 548 -9.51 -15.27 77.08
N GLU A 549 -9.57 -16.13 78.09
CA GLU A 549 -8.39 -16.70 78.74
C GLU A 549 -7.73 -17.82 77.90
N ALA A 550 -6.42 -17.97 78.06
CA ALA A 550 -5.61 -18.99 77.40
C ALA A 550 -6.13 -20.44 77.57
N ASN A 551 -6.73 -20.79 78.72
CA ASN A 551 -7.32 -22.11 78.98
C ASN A 551 -8.53 -22.43 78.08
N PHE A 552 -9.19 -21.40 77.54
CA PHE A 552 -10.35 -21.52 76.66
C PHE A 552 -9.97 -21.66 75.18
N ALA A 553 -8.68 -21.57 74.86
CA ALA A 553 -8.14 -21.71 73.51
C ALA A 553 -8.61 -23.00 72.79
N SER A 554 -8.75 -24.13 73.49
CA SER A 554 -9.22 -25.40 72.90
C SER A 554 -10.68 -25.39 72.46
N LYS A 555 -11.52 -24.57 73.09
CA LYS A 555 -12.97 -24.52 72.84
C LYS A 555 -13.36 -23.35 71.92
N ILE A 556 -12.63 -22.23 71.98
CA ILE A 556 -12.95 -21.02 71.21
C ILE A 556 -12.99 -21.25 69.68
N GLY A 557 -12.18 -22.18 69.15
CA GLY A 557 -12.17 -22.51 67.73
C GLY A 557 -13.52 -22.99 67.17
N VAL A 558 -14.32 -23.70 67.99
CA VAL A 558 -15.67 -24.13 67.61
C VAL A 558 -16.61 -22.92 67.49
N HIS A 559 -16.47 -21.95 68.38
CA HIS A 559 -17.27 -20.73 68.35
C HIS A 559 -16.91 -19.85 67.14
N PHE A 560 -15.63 -19.69 66.82
CA PHE A 560 -15.19 -18.98 65.62
C PHE A 560 -15.66 -19.66 64.33
N SER A 561 -15.70 -21.00 64.30
CA SER A 561 -16.23 -21.74 63.16
C SER A 561 -17.73 -21.48 62.96
N ARG A 562 -18.53 -21.47 64.04
CA ARG A 562 -19.95 -21.12 63.98
C ARG A 562 -20.20 -19.68 63.53
N ILE A 563 -19.33 -18.74 63.90
CA ILE A 563 -19.41 -17.34 63.45
C ILE A 563 -19.16 -17.25 61.94
N ARG A 564 -18.21 -18.02 61.42
CA ARG A 564 -17.97 -18.11 59.97
C ARG A 564 -19.16 -18.71 59.21
N GLU A 565 -19.82 -19.73 59.78
CA GLU A 565 -21.01 -20.35 59.18
C GLU A 565 -22.21 -19.39 59.04
N ILE A 566 -22.39 -18.47 59.98
CA ILE A 566 -23.46 -17.46 59.90
C ILE A 566 -23.10 -16.24 59.03
N GLY A 567 -21.94 -16.27 58.36
CA GLY A 567 -21.44 -15.23 57.47
C GLY A 567 -20.68 -14.10 58.18
N GLY A 568 -20.11 -14.37 59.35
CA GLY A 568 -19.20 -13.47 60.05
C GLY A 568 -17.74 -13.78 59.78
N GLU A 569 -16.88 -12.78 59.91
CA GLU A 569 -15.43 -12.91 59.78
C GLU A 569 -14.75 -12.82 61.14
N VAL A 570 -13.69 -13.59 61.34
CA VAL A 570 -12.94 -13.63 62.60
C VAL A 570 -11.48 -13.32 62.32
N TYR A 571 -10.99 -12.26 62.94
CA TYR A 571 -9.61 -11.80 62.83
C TYR A 571 -8.94 -11.88 64.19
N GLU A 572 -7.75 -12.49 64.22
CA GLU A 572 -6.90 -12.58 65.40
C GLU A 572 -5.54 -11.95 65.09
N HIS A 573 -4.94 -11.27 66.06
CA HIS A 573 -3.57 -10.77 65.89
C HIS A 573 -2.62 -11.98 65.80
N THR A 574 -1.64 -11.94 64.89
CA THR A 574 -0.80 -13.11 64.56
C THR A 574 -0.11 -13.71 65.78
N GLY A 575 0.36 -12.88 66.72
CA GLY A 575 0.94 -13.33 67.98
C GLY A 575 -0.04 -14.02 68.93
N MET A 576 -1.31 -13.59 68.96
CA MET A 576 -2.37 -14.19 69.77
C MET A 576 -2.91 -15.47 69.13
N GLN A 577 -3.05 -15.47 67.80
CA GLN A 577 -3.44 -16.66 67.03
C GLN A 577 -2.40 -17.78 67.18
N ALA A 578 -1.10 -17.48 67.00
CA ALA A 578 -0.03 -18.46 67.16
C ALA A 578 0.01 -19.02 68.59
N ARG A 579 -0.21 -18.17 69.60
CA ARG A 579 -0.30 -18.60 71.00
C ARG A 579 -1.53 -19.47 71.26
N ARG A 580 -2.70 -19.12 70.69
CA ARG A 580 -3.90 -19.97 70.74
C ARG A 580 -3.63 -21.34 70.13
N GLU A 581 -3.06 -21.39 68.93
CA GLU A 581 -2.77 -22.64 68.22
C GLU A 581 -1.76 -23.50 68.97
N GLN A 582 -0.71 -22.92 69.56
CA GLN A 582 0.22 -23.62 70.44
C GLN A 582 -0.45 -24.21 71.69
N LEU A 583 -1.38 -23.47 72.30
CA LEU A 583 -2.14 -23.93 73.46
C LEU A 583 -3.18 -25.01 73.10
N GLN A 584 -3.76 -24.94 71.89
CA GLN A 584 -4.63 -25.99 71.36
C GLN A 584 -3.88 -27.30 71.08
N ALA A 585 -2.61 -27.22 70.69
CA ALA A 585 -1.79 -28.37 70.36
C ALA A 585 -1.26 -29.14 71.59
N GLN A 586 -1.41 -28.61 72.82
CA GLN A 586 -1.02 -29.32 74.04
C GLN A 586 -2.08 -30.39 74.41
N PRO A 587 -1.68 -31.64 74.75
CA PRO A 587 -2.61 -32.72 75.02
C PRO A 587 -3.43 -32.47 76.31
N GLN A 588 -4.77 -32.46 76.18
CA GLN A 588 -5.67 -32.34 77.31
C GLN A 588 -5.59 -33.59 78.22
N GLN A 589 -5.39 -33.39 79.52
CA GLN A 589 -5.52 -34.48 80.50
C GLN A 589 -6.98 -34.98 80.50
N LYS A 590 -7.18 -36.24 80.09
CA LYS A 590 -8.48 -36.92 79.98
C LYS A 590 -9.16 -37.02 81.35
N ILE A 591 -10.36 -36.45 81.46
CA ILE A 591 -11.35 -36.84 82.47
C ILE A 591 -12.09 -38.06 81.91
N GLN A 592 -12.00 -39.19 82.61
CA GLN A 592 -12.61 -40.47 82.26
C GLN A 592 -14.11 -40.50 82.58
N GLU A 593 -14.90 -41.13 81.71
CA GLU A 593 -16.10 -41.97 81.97
C GLU A 593 -16.94 -42.08 80.69
N ARG A 594 -17.67 -43.15 80.35
CA ARG A 594 -17.64 -44.58 80.67
C ARG A 594 -18.53 -45.19 79.55
N GLU A 595 -18.02 -46.12 78.75
CA GLU A 595 -18.76 -46.71 77.62
C GLU A 595 -19.95 -47.56 78.11
N GLN A 596 -21.11 -47.37 77.48
CA GLN A 596 -22.18 -48.39 77.46
C GLN A 596 -22.57 -48.68 76.00
N GLU A 597 -22.45 -49.95 75.66
CA GLU A 597 -22.62 -50.59 74.36
C GLU A 597 -24.07 -50.60 73.84
N PRO A 598 -24.26 -50.85 72.51
CA PRO A 598 -25.50 -50.57 71.80
C PRO A 598 -26.44 -51.79 71.76
N THR A 599 -27.75 -51.55 71.91
CA THR A 599 -28.77 -52.57 71.65
C THR A 599 -29.28 -52.50 70.21
N LYS A 600 -29.09 -53.62 69.49
CA LYS A 600 -29.70 -53.95 68.19
C LYS A 600 -31.22 -54.10 68.34
N SER A 601 -32.02 -53.66 67.36
CA SER A 601 -32.56 -54.57 66.33
C SER A 601 -33.82 -54.02 65.61
N LYS A 602 -33.87 -54.38 64.32
CA LYS A 602 -35.04 -54.79 63.51
C LYS A 602 -36.08 -53.72 63.12
N GLY A 603 -35.99 -53.35 61.84
CA GLY A 603 -37.17 -52.93 61.07
C GLY A 603 -38.17 -54.09 60.93
N PHE A 604 -39.43 -53.77 61.21
CA PHE A 604 -40.59 -54.51 60.74
C PHE A 604 -41.16 -53.78 59.54
N ASN A 605 -41.39 -54.53 58.47
CA ASN A 605 -42.09 -54.11 57.26
C ASN A 605 -43.59 -54.44 57.40
N ILE A 606 -44.38 -54.05 56.38
CA ILE A 606 -45.85 -54.20 56.18
C ILE A 606 -46.59 -52.93 56.66
N GLY A 607 -47.38 -52.20 55.87
CA GLY A 607 -48.08 -52.46 54.61
C GLY A 607 -49.50 -51.89 54.77
N GLY A 608 -50.00 -51.15 53.79
CA GLY A 608 -51.35 -50.54 53.81
C GLY A 608 -51.46 -49.34 52.89
#